data_AF-A0A1D7QGF9-F1
#
_entry.id   AF-A0A1D7QGF9-F1
#
_cell.length_a   1.000
_cell.length_b   1.000
_cell.length_c   1.000
_cell.angle_alpha   90.00
_cell.angle_beta   90.00
_cell.angle_gamma   90.00
#
_symmetry.space_group_name_H-M   'P 1'
#
loop_
_entity.id
_entity.type
_entity.pdbx_description
1 polymer ?
#
loop_
_entity_poly.entity_id
_entity_poly.type
_entity_poly.pdbx_seq_one_letter_code
_entity_poly.pdbx_strand_id
1 'polypeptide(L)'
;MKNACLLSFFVLIFFSSCQQKVMTTKEPNAAESFMPMQIGNSWKMGDHTYTEIQDTLRIDNKLYYKFYSLVGGDATDIKYLRVDENNELQQAYPDQVKRIYTHAKFNANLNDEFYTLGDKSENDYKVKVVEKTDKKMTFEFDMVYHPNLKGNTHKISYIKGVGLDEDWKSIKIDGKTVK
;
A
#
# COMPACT_ATOMS: atom_id res chain seq x y z
N MET A 1 -8.61 70.54 30.90
CA MET A 1 -9.64 70.10 29.94
C MET A 1 -8.97 69.44 28.75
N LYS A 2 -9.43 68.23 28.37
CA LYS A 2 -9.18 67.45 27.13
C LYS A 2 -7.77 66.82 27.02
N ASN A 3 -7.60 65.53 27.31
CA ASN A 3 -7.90 64.32 26.51
C ASN A 3 -6.80 63.97 25.49
N ALA A 4 -6.15 62.83 25.70
CA ALA A 4 -5.79 61.77 24.73
C ALA A 4 -4.57 60.99 25.26
N CYS A 5 -4.77 59.86 25.95
CA CYS A 5 -4.89 58.52 25.35
C CYS A 5 -3.58 58.06 24.70
N LEU A 6 -2.70 57.43 25.47
CA LEU A 6 -1.77 56.43 24.93
C LEU A 6 -2.09 55.11 25.61
N LEU A 7 -3.04 54.43 24.98
CA LEU A 7 -3.54 53.12 25.32
C LEU A 7 -2.49 52.07 24.94
N SER A 8 -2.12 51.25 25.92
CA SER A 8 -1.72 49.85 25.84
C SER A 8 -1.48 49.25 24.45
N PHE A 9 -0.23 48.89 24.18
CA PHE A 9 0.13 47.85 23.20
C PHE A 9 0.93 46.74 23.90
N PHE A 10 0.29 46.06 24.86
CA PHE A 10 0.72 44.74 25.31
C PHE A 10 0.16 43.73 24.29
N VAL A 11 0.87 43.57 23.17
CA VAL A 11 0.57 42.48 22.22
C VAL A 11 1.01 41.20 22.91
N LEU A 12 0.02 40.50 23.45
CA LEU A 12 0.09 39.12 23.88
C LEU A 12 0.54 38.28 22.68
N ILE A 13 1.85 38.01 22.61
CA ILE A 13 2.39 36.91 21.81
C ILE A 13 1.98 35.62 22.53
N PHE A 14 0.72 35.21 22.34
CA PHE A 14 0.36 33.82 22.55
C PHE A 14 1.13 33.03 21.50
N PHE A 15 2.25 32.45 21.92
CA PHE A 15 2.86 31.35 21.19
C PHE A 15 1.82 30.24 21.09
N SER A 16 1.07 30.25 20.00
CA SER A 16 0.35 29.09 19.49
C SER A 16 1.42 28.04 19.18
N SER A 17 1.85 27.32 20.21
CA SER A 17 2.53 26.05 20.08
C SER A 17 1.59 25.17 19.27
N CYS A 18 1.74 25.20 17.96
CA CYS A 18 1.20 24.21 17.08
C CYS A 18 1.94 22.92 17.44
N GLN A 19 1.45 22.22 18.46
CA GLN A 19 1.80 20.82 18.65
C GLN A 19 1.44 20.18 17.32
N GLN A 20 2.44 19.81 16.54
CA GLN A 20 2.23 18.83 15.48
C GLN A 20 1.56 17.68 16.21
N LYS A 21 0.25 17.50 15.96
CA LYS A 21 -0.40 16.23 16.24
C LYS A 21 0.48 15.24 15.50
N VAL A 22 1.31 14.53 16.26
CA VAL A 22 1.88 13.27 15.82
C VAL A 22 0.63 12.50 15.44
N MET A 23 0.36 12.43 14.14
CA MET A 23 -0.62 11.49 13.63
C MET A 23 0.00 10.14 13.94
N THR A 24 -0.29 9.63 15.14
CA THR A 24 -0.28 8.20 15.39
C THR A 24 -1.43 7.65 14.57
N THR A 25 -1.23 7.60 13.25
CA THR A 25 -1.76 6.50 12.46
C THR A 25 -1.20 5.28 13.15
N LYS A 26 -2.01 4.68 14.01
CA LYS A 26 -1.72 3.38 14.62
C LYS A 26 -1.60 2.46 13.42
N GLU A 27 -0.36 2.26 12.93
CA GLU A 27 -0.14 1.34 11.84
C GLU A 27 -0.79 0.02 12.26
N PRO A 28 -1.68 -0.55 11.43
CA PRO A 28 -2.35 -1.79 11.79
C PRO A 28 -1.26 -2.79 12.17
N ASN A 29 -1.44 -3.45 13.32
CA ASN A 29 -0.51 -4.47 13.80
C ASN A 29 -0.12 -5.37 12.62
N ALA A 30 1.17 -5.56 12.37
CA ALA A 30 1.66 -6.35 11.26
C ALA A 30 0.93 -7.71 11.18
N ALA A 31 0.70 -8.35 12.34
CA ALA A 31 0.01 -9.63 12.46
C ALA A 31 -1.45 -9.63 11.95
N GLU A 32 -2.10 -8.46 11.87
CA GLU A 32 -3.50 -8.31 11.44
C GLU A 32 -3.63 -7.86 9.97
N SER A 33 -2.53 -7.41 9.35
CA SER A 33 -2.53 -6.95 7.95
C SER A 33 -2.23 -8.10 6.99
N PHE A 34 -2.94 -8.15 5.87
CA PHE A 34 -2.59 -9.03 4.75
C PHE A 34 -1.39 -8.53 3.95
N MET A 35 -0.93 -7.30 4.20
CA MET A 35 0.31 -6.74 3.64
C MET A 35 0.94 -5.79 4.66
N PRO A 36 1.83 -6.26 5.55
CA PRO A 36 2.49 -5.41 6.53
C PRO A 36 3.38 -4.34 5.89
N MET A 37 3.07 -3.06 6.15
CA MET A 37 3.71 -1.91 5.51
C MET A 37 4.76 -1.29 6.44
N GLN A 38 6.00 -1.75 6.37
CA GLN A 38 7.10 -1.22 7.19
C GLN A 38 8.43 -1.31 6.46
N ILE A 39 9.24 -0.25 6.56
CA ILE A 39 10.59 -0.23 5.99
C ILE A 39 11.42 -1.38 6.57
N GLY A 40 12.12 -2.11 5.71
CA GLY A 40 12.92 -3.28 6.05
C GLY A 40 12.15 -4.61 6.06
N ASN A 41 10.83 -4.60 5.81
CA ASN A 41 10.12 -5.84 5.50
C ASN A 41 10.62 -6.38 4.15
N SER A 42 10.86 -7.69 4.07
CA SER A 42 11.43 -8.30 2.88
C SER A 42 10.97 -9.74 2.65
N TRP A 43 10.88 -10.11 1.38
CA TRP A 43 10.58 -11.45 0.90
C TRP A 43 11.68 -11.90 -0.06
N LYS A 44 12.36 -13.02 0.22
CA LYS A 44 13.59 -13.43 -0.49
C LYS A 44 13.52 -14.86 -0.99
N MET A 45 13.90 -15.05 -2.25
CA MET A 45 14.23 -16.37 -2.84
C MET A 45 15.75 -16.63 -2.84
N GLY A 46 16.54 -15.57 -2.72
CA GLY A 46 18.00 -15.56 -2.64
C GLY A 46 18.54 -14.14 -2.76
N ASP A 47 19.86 -13.99 -2.81
CA ASP A 47 20.51 -12.65 -2.83
C ASP A 47 20.22 -11.84 -4.10
N HIS A 48 19.88 -12.53 -5.19
CA HIS A 48 19.57 -11.91 -6.48
C HIS A 48 18.08 -11.96 -6.85
N THR A 49 17.23 -12.47 -5.97
CA THR A 49 15.78 -12.52 -6.18
C THR A 49 15.06 -12.21 -4.88
N TYR A 50 14.62 -10.96 -4.71
CA TYR A 50 13.94 -10.49 -3.50
C TYR A 50 13.06 -9.27 -3.77
N THR A 51 12.13 -9.02 -2.84
CA THR A 51 11.40 -7.75 -2.70
C THR A 51 11.65 -7.19 -1.30
N GLU A 52 11.91 -5.90 -1.19
CA GLU A 52 12.13 -5.19 0.08
C GLU A 52 11.42 -3.83 0.08
N ILE A 53 10.85 -3.46 1.23
CA ILE A 53 10.34 -2.12 1.45
C ILE A 53 11.50 -1.23 1.89
N GLN A 54 11.92 -0.31 1.02
CA GLN A 54 13.14 0.47 1.23
C GLN A 54 12.90 1.88 1.78
N ASP A 55 11.78 2.50 1.43
CA ASP A 55 11.51 3.90 1.72
C ASP A 55 10.01 4.20 1.67
N THR A 56 9.63 5.45 1.92
CA THR A 56 8.29 5.97 1.74
C THR A 56 8.27 7.23 0.87
N LEU A 57 7.13 7.50 0.25
CA LEU A 57 6.88 8.70 -0.55
C LEU A 57 5.44 9.17 -0.33
N ARG A 58 5.21 10.49 -0.40
CA ARG A 58 3.86 11.04 -0.46
C ARG A 58 3.44 11.29 -1.91
N ILE A 59 2.34 10.67 -2.32
CA ILE A 59 1.70 10.87 -3.62
C ILE A 59 0.28 11.35 -3.33
N ASP A 60 -0.10 12.54 -3.82
CA ASP A 60 -1.39 13.18 -3.50
C ASP A 60 -1.67 13.24 -1.98
N ASN A 61 -0.65 13.65 -1.21
CA ASN A 61 -0.68 13.71 0.25
C ASN A 61 -0.93 12.37 0.99
N LYS A 62 -1.00 11.24 0.29
CA LYS A 62 -1.10 9.89 0.86
C LYS A 62 0.27 9.25 0.97
N LEU A 63 0.55 8.57 2.08
CA LEU A 63 1.81 7.85 2.30
C LEU A 63 1.80 6.52 1.54
N TYR A 64 2.82 6.29 0.73
CA TYR A 64 3.09 5.04 0.02
C TYR A 64 4.48 4.51 0.41
N TYR A 65 4.64 3.20 0.39
CA TYR A 65 5.87 2.49 0.66
C TYR A 65 6.49 2.03 -0.66
N LYS A 66 7.81 2.22 -0.81
CA LYS A 66 8.57 1.82 -1.99
C LYS A 66 8.96 0.35 -1.86
N PHE A 67 8.28 -0.51 -2.60
CA PHE A 67 8.64 -1.90 -2.83
C PHE A 67 9.66 -1.97 -3.95
N TYR A 68 10.89 -2.30 -3.63
CA TYR A 68 11.94 -2.57 -4.60
C TYR A 68 12.09 -4.07 -4.77
N SER A 69 12.01 -4.56 -5.99
CA SER A 69 12.23 -5.95 -6.34
C SER A 69 13.45 -6.10 -7.24
N LEU A 70 14.31 -7.06 -6.94
CA LEU A 70 15.36 -7.57 -7.81
C LEU A 70 14.97 -8.99 -8.23
N VAL A 71 15.07 -9.31 -9.51
CA VAL A 71 14.77 -10.64 -10.06
C VAL A 71 15.93 -11.09 -10.93
N GLY A 72 16.55 -12.22 -10.61
CA GLY A 72 17.63 -12.79 -11.41
C GLY A 72 18.97 -12.03 -11.35
N GLY A 73 19.03 -10.90 -10.63
CA GLY A 73 20.22 -10.07 -10.47
C GLY A 73 20.35 -8.92 -11.48
N ASP A 74 19.47 -8.83 -12.46
CA ASP A 74 19.53 -7.86 -13.56
C ASP A 74 18.21 -7.11 -13.80
N ALA A 75 17.06 -7.72 -13.47
CA ALA A 75 15.76 -7.08 -13.60
C ALA A 75 15.33 -6.43 -12.27
N THR A 76 14.90 -5.17 -12.34
CA THR A 76 14.38 -4.44 -11.18
C THR A 76 12.97 -3.93 -11.42
N ASP A 77 12.11 -4.03 -10.41
CA ASP A 77 10.78 -3.44 -10.38
C ASP A 77 10.63 -2.52 -9.16
N ILE A 78 9.94 -1.40 -9.32
CA ILE A 78 9.62 -0.47 -8.24
C ILE A 78 8.12 -0.23 -8.24
N LYS A 79 7.48 -0.52 -7.11
CA LYS A 79 6.07 -0.23 -6.87
C LYS A 79 5.93 0.66 -5.64
N TYR A 80 5.07 1.66 -5.71
CA TYR A 80 4.66 2.42 -4.54
C TYR A 80 3.29 1.93 -4.10
N LEU A 81 3.26 1.21 -2.98
CA LEU A 81 2.05 0.58 -2.46
C LEU A 81 1.61 1.19 -1.12
N ARG A 82 0.32 1.20 -0.85
CA ARG A 82 -0.25 1.48 0.47
C ARG A 82 -1.43 0.57 0.74
N VAL A 83 -1.66 0.24 2.01
CA VAL A 83 -2.99 -0.19 2.45
C VAL A 83 -3.75 1.06 2.85
N ASP A 84 -4.92 1.28 2.24
CA ASP A 84 -5.73 2.45 2.52
C ASP A 84 -6.71 2.25 3.70
N GLU A 85 -7.47 3.29 4.00
CA GLU A 85 -8.48 3.33 5.05
C GLU A 85 -9.62 2.31 4.88
N ASN A 86 -9.84 1.81 3.66
CA ASN A 86 -10.83 0.78 3.35
C ASN A 86 -10.23 -0.63 3.37
N ASN A 87 -8.97 -0.76 3.79
CA ASN A 87 -8.20 -1.99 3.77
C ASN A 87 -7.98 -2.52 2.34
N GLU A 88 -7.76 -1.60 1.40
CA GLU A 88 -7.44 -1.92 0.01
C GLU A 88 -5.94 -1.69 -0.26
N LEU A 89 -5.31 -2.62 -0.97
CA LEU A 89 -3.93 -2.50 -1.43
C LEU A 89 -3.91 -1.67 -2.71
N GLN A 90 -3.46 -0.43 -2.60
CA GLN A 90 -3.43 0.54 -3.69
C GLN A 90 -2.00 0.76 -4.17
N GLN A 91 -1.83 0.87 -5.49
CA GLN A 91 -0.59 1.28 -6.14
C GLN A 91 -0.79 2.63 -6.82
N ALA A 92 0.21 3.50 -6.73
CA ALA A 92 0.26 4.74 -7.51
C ALA A 92 1.70 5.01 -7.95
N TYR A 93 1.88 5.96 -8.86
CA TYR A 93 3.20 6.44 -9.24
C TYR A 93 3.26 7.97 -9.18
N PRO A 94 4.41 8.56 -8.82
CA PRO A 94 4.54 10.01 -8.67
C PRO A 94 4.37 10.78 -10.00
N ASP A 95 4.66 10.15 -11.13
CA ASP A 95 4.47 10.71 -12.48
C ASP A 95 3.04 10.50 -13.01
N GLN A 96 2.25 9.63 -12.37
CA GLN A 96 0.87 9.30 -12.75
C GLN A 96 -0.09 9.35 -11.56
N VAL A 97 -0.06 10.45 -10.81
CA VAL A 97 -0.76 10.63 -9.52
C VAL A 97 -2.25 10.26 -9.56
N LYS A 98 -2.93 10.48 -10.70
CA LYS A 98 -4.37 10.20 -10.87
C LYS A 98 -4.68 8.75 -11.23
N ARG A 99 -3.66 7.95 -11.56
CA ARG A 99 -3.82 6.54 -11.96
C ARG A 99 -3.50 5.66 -10.76
N ILE A 100 -4.55 5.21 -10.08
CA ILE A 100 -4.46 4.36 -8.91
C ILE A 100 -4.89 2.95 -9.32
N TYR A 101 -4.04 1.97 -9.06
CA TYR A 101 -4.30 0.57 -9.36
C TYR A 101 -4.60 -0.19 -8.05
N THR A 102 -5.80 -0.75 -7.93
CA THR A 102 -6.19 -1.55 -6.77
C THR A 102 -5.79 -3.01 -6.97
N HIS A 103 -4.83 -3.50 -6.17
CA HIS A 103 -4.38 -4.90 -6.21
C HIS A 103 -5.28 -5.83 -5.42
N ALA A 104 -5.79 -5.39 -4.27
CA ALA A 104 -6.57 -6.24 -3.38
C ALA A 104 -7.55 -5.41 -2.57
N LYS A 105 -8.70 -5.98 -2.25
CA LYS A 105 -9.68 -5.43 -1.30
C LYS A 105 -9.83 -6.41 -0.15
N PHE A 106 -9.08 -6.25 0.94
CA PHE A 106 -9.01 -7.26 2.00
C PHE A 106 -10.30 -7.38 2.83
N ASN A 107 -11.20 -6.39 2.74
CA ASN A 107 -12.52 -6.44 3.34
C ASN A 107 -13.59 -7.11 2.44
N ALA A 108 -13.31 -7.35 1.16
CA ALA A 108 -14.28 -7.91 0.21
C ALA A 108 -14.72 -9.33 0.59
N ASN A 109 -15.94 -9.71 0.25
CA ASN A 109 -16.50 -11.02 0.50
C ASN A 109 -16.07 -12.04 -0.57
N LEU A 110 -16.24 -13.32 -0.27
CA LEU A 110 -16.05 -14.38 -1.26
C LEU A 110 -16.98 -14.14 -2.46
N ASN A 111 -16.44 -14.28 -3.68
CA ASN A 111 -17.09 -13.98 -4.96
C ASN A 111 -17.34 -12.50 -5.27
N ASP A 112 -16.96 -11.55 -4.41
CA ASP A 112 -16.99 -10.14 -4.79
C ASP A 112 -16.06 -9.90 -5.99
N GLU A 113 -16.46 -8.95 -6.84
CA GLU A 113 -15.73 -8.56 -8.03
C GLU A 113 -15.42 -7.06 -8.00
N PHE A 114 -14.25 -6.67 -8.52
CA PHE A 114 -13.88 -5.28 -8.72
C PHE A 114 -12.96 -5.14 -9.94
N TYR A 115 -12.68 -3.90 -10.32
CA TYR A 115 -11.73 -3.57 -11.39
C TYR A 115 -10.50 -2.89 -10.79
N THR A 116 -9.33 -3.17 -11.35
CA THR A 116 -8.07 -2.63 -10.81
C THR A 116 -7.89 -1.15 -11.14
N LEU A 117 -8.32 -0.72 -12.32
CA LEU A 117 -8.31 0.68 -12.76
C LEU A 117 -9.73 1.23 -12.97
N GLY A 118 -10.68 0.38 -13.39
CA GLY A 118 -12.05 0.79 -13.70
C GLY A 118 -12.20 1.67 -14.94
N ASP A 119 -11.18 1.71 -15.80
CA ASP A 119 -11.10 2.55 -17.00
C ASP A 119 -11.35 1.78 -18.30
N LYS A 120 -11.55 0.45 -18.22
CA LYS A 120 -11.71 -0.45 -19.37
C LYS A 120 -10.53 -0.46 -20.36
N SER A 121 -9.37 0.00 -19.93
CA SER A 121 -8.14 -0.14 -20.71
C SER A 121 -7.72 -1.62 -20.79
N GLU A 122 -6.81 -1.93 -21.70
CA GLU A 122 -6.25 -3.28 -21.83
C GLU A 122 -5.57 -3.78 -20.55
N ASN A 123 -5.14 -2.88 -19.66
CA ASN A 123 -4.51 -3.18 -18.38
C ASN A 123 -5.49 -3.18 -17.19
N ASP A 124 -6.78 -2.99 -17.44
CA ASP A 124 -7.82 -3.05 -16.42
C ASP A 124 -8.24 -4.50 -16.21
N TYR A 125 -7.89 -5.04 -15.05
CA TYR A 125 -8.23 -6.41 -14.70
C TYR A 125 -9.57 -6.44 -13.99
N LYS A 126 -10.42 -7.38 -14.39
CA LYS A 126 -11.53 -7.81 -13.54
C LYS A 126 -10.96 -8.77 -12.49
N VAL A 127 -11.16 -8.45 -11.23
CA VAL A 127 -10.65 -9.23 -10.09
C VAL A 127 -11.81 -9.86 -9.35
N LYS A 128 -11.69 -11.15 -9.02
CA LYS A 128 -12.67 -11.89 -8.22
C LYS A 128 -12.02 -12.46 -6.97
N VAL A 129 -12.69 -12.34 -5.83
CA VAL A 129 -12.28 -13.04 -4.60
C VAL A 129 -12.65 -14.52 -4.72
N VAL A 130 -11.65 -15.41 -4.79
CA VAL A 130 -11.84 -16.86 -4.98
C VAL A 130 -11.57 -17.68 -3.72
N GLU A 131 -10.93 -17.07 -2.72
CA GLU A 131 -10.72 -17.68 -1.41
C GLU A 131 -10.70 -16.59 -0.33
N LYS A 132 -11.38 -16.85 0.78
CA LYS A 132 -11.33 -15.98 1.97
C LYS A 132 -11.42 -16.84 3.22
N THR A 133 -10.40 -16.75 4.06
CA THR A 133 -10.33 -17.30 5.41
C THR A 133 -9.79 -16.24 6.35
N ASP A 134 -9.74 -16.54 7.65
CA ASP A 134 -9.14 -15.63 8.64
C ASP A 134 -7.65 -15.36 8.40
N LYS A 135 -6.95 -16.28 7.71
CA LYS A 135 -5.50 -16.25 7.52
C LYS A 135 -5.06 -16.00 6.08
N LYS A 136 -5.88 -16.35 5.10
CA LYS A 136 -5.53 -16.31 3.68
C LYS A 136 -6.66 -15.71 2.84
N MET A 137 -6.28 -14.91 1.86
CA MET A 137 -7.18 -14.39 0.85
C MET A 137 -6.56 -14.52 -0.54
N THR A 138 -7.33 -15.03 -1.50
CA THR A 138 -6.87 -15.28 -2.86
C THR A 138 -7.77 -14.54 -3.84
N PHE A 139 -7.14 -13.83 -4.77
CA PHE A 139 -7.76 -13.03 -5.82
C PHE A 139 -7.41 -13.62 -7.18
N GLU A 140 -8.40 -13.78 -8.04
CA GLU A 140 -8.23 -14.18 -9.45
C GLU A 140 -8.38 -12.94 -10.34
N PHE A 141 -7.44 -12.76 -11.27
CA PHE A 141 -7.34 -11.60 -12.14
C PHE A 141 -7.55 -12.02 -13.59
N ASP A 142 -8.44 -11.33 -14.31
CA ASP A 142 -8.73 -11.55 -15.73
C ASP A 142 -8.61 -10.24 -16.53
N MET A 143 -7.82 -10.24 -17.60
CA MET A 143 -7.68 -9.12 -18.53
C MET A 143 -8.85 -9.06 -19.52
N VAL A 144 -10.07 -8.84 -19.02
CA VAL A 144 -11.32 -8.96 -19.79
C VAL A 144 -11.39 -8.05 -21.03
N TYR A 145 -10.56 -7.01 -21.09
CA TYR A 145 -10.49 -6.04 -22.19
C TYR A 145 -9.24 -6.21 -23.08
N HIS A 146 -8.28 -7.06 -22.74
CA HIS A 146 -7.07 -7.22 -23.53
C HIS A 146 -7.35 -8.12 -24.76
N PRO A 147 -6.98 -7.71 -25.99
CA PRO A 147 -7.37 -8.40 -27.22
C PRO A 147 -6.87 -9.85 -27.29
N ASN A 148 -5.67 -10.11 -26.74
CA ASN A 148 -5.01 -11.43 -26.83
C ASN A 148 -4.97 -12.20 -25.51
N LEU A 149 -5.31 -11.57 -24.38
CA LEU A 149 -5.11 -12.15 -23.04
C LEU A 149 -6.41 -12.33 -22.27
N LYS A 150 -7.55 -11.89 -22.83
CA LYS A 150 -8.86 -12.11 -22.24
C LYS A 150 -9.11 -13.58 -21.93
N GLY A 151 -9.52 -13.87 -20.70
CA GLY A 151 -9.80 -15.21 -20.21
C GLY A 151 -8.55 -15.96 -19.71
N ASN A 152 -7.34 -15.42 -19.89
CA ASN A 152 -6.14 -15.98 -19.27
C ASN A 152 -6.02 -15.43 -17.85
N THR A 153 -6.58 -16.17 -16.89
CA THR A 153 -6.58 -15.76 -15.50
C THR A 153 -5.28 -16.10 -14.78
N HIS A 154 -4.93 -15.31 -13.76
CA HIS A 154 -3.89 -15.65 -12.80
C HIS A 154 -4.39 -15.36 -11.38
N LYS A 155 -3.72 -15.95 -10.37
CA LYS A 155 -4.12 -15.81 -8.97
C LYS A 155 -3.01 -15.19 -8.14
N ILE A 156 -3.39 -14.29 -7.23
CA ILE A 156 -2.51 -13.72 -6.22
C ILE A 156 -3.10 -14.02 -4.85
N SER A 157 -2.27 -14.59 -3.98
CA SER A 157 -2.65 -14.99 -2.63
C SER A 157 -1.90 -14.15 -1.61
N TYR A 158 -2.56 -13.85 -0.50
CA TYR A 158 -1.99 -13.11 0.63
C TYR A 158 -2.24 -13.87 1.93
N ILE A 159 -1.21 -13.97 2.78
CA ILE A 159 -1.29 -14.50 4.14
C ILE A 159 -1.23 -13.34 5.13
N LYS A 160 -2.20 -13.29 6.04
CA LYS A 160 -2.26 -12.32 7.13
C LYS A 160 -1.02 -12.42 8.02
N GLY A 161 -0.40 -11.28 8.32
CA GLY A 161 0.86 -11.22 9.05
C GLY A 161 2.11 -11.40 8.19
N VAL A 162 1.97 -11.80 6.93
CA VAL A 162 3.10 -12.24 6.08
C VAL A 162 3.18 -11.47 4.76
N GLY A 163 2.07 -11.16 4.10
CA GLY A 163 2.09 -10.57 2.76
C GLY A 163 1.84 -11.61 1.66
N LEU A 164 2.58 -11.50 0.55
CA LEU A 164 2.45 -12.37 -0.61
C LEU A 164 2.72 -13.84 -0.27
N ASP A 165 1.77 -14.70 -0.62
CA ASP A 165 1.86 -16.16 -0.46
C ASP A 165 2.52 -16.79 -1.70
N GLU A 166 3.84 -16.74 -1.70
CA GLU A 166 4.70 -17.41 -2.68
C GLU A 166 5.75 -18.27 -1.95
N ASP A 167 6.53 -19.03 -2.70
CA ASP A 167 7.53 -19.98 -2.19
C ASP A 167 8.81 -19.31 -1.65
N TRP A 168 8.68 -18.15 -1.00
CA TRP A 168 9.77 -17.40 -0.39
C TRP A 168 10.62 -18.30 0.51
N LYS A 169 11.94 -18.22 0.34
CA LYS A 169 12.90 -18.93 1.21
C LYS A 169 13.11 -18.23 2.53
N SER A 170 12.99 -16.91 2.56
CA SER A 170 13.02 -16.15 3.81
C SER A 170 12.08 -14.96 3.75
N ILE A 171 11.42 -14.70 4.87
CA ILE A 171 10.53 -13.55 5.04
C ILE A 171 10.89 -12.84 6.35
N LYS A 172 11.07 -11.53 6.28
CA LYS A 172 11.30 -10.66 7.43
C LYS A 172 10.17 -9.66 7.54
N ILE A 173 9.48 -9.65 8.67
CA ILE A 173 8.36 -8.75 8.98
C ILE A 173 8.63 -8.12 10.34
N ASP A 174 8.57 -6.79 10.41
CA ASP A 174 8.78 -6.01 11.64
C ASP A 174 10.07 -6.42 12.38
N GLY A 175 11.17 -6.46 11.62
CA GLY A 175 12.48 -6.85 12.15
C GLY A 175 12.68 -8.35 12.43
N LYS A 176 11.63 -9.16 12.40
CA LYS A 176 11.66 -10.59 12.77
C LYS A 176 11.60 -11.48 11.54
N THR A 177 12.41 -12.53 11.54
CA THR A 177 12.31 -13.61 10.54
C THR A 177 11.11 -14.49 10.88
N VAL A 178 10.16 -14.60 9.95
CA VAL A 178 8.94 -15.41 10.10
C VAL A 178 8.98 -16.70 9.26
N LYS A 179 9.88 -16.75 8.28
CA LYS A 179 10.23 -17.91 7.47
C LYS A 179 11.70 -17.84 7.09
#